data_AF-A0A4U3A2B9-F1
#
_entry.id   AF-A0A4U3A2B9-F1
#
_cell.length_a   1.000
_cell.length_b   1.000
_cell.length_c   1.000
_cell.angle_alpha   90.00
_cell.angle_beta   90.00
_cell.angle_gamma   90.00
#
_symmetry.space_group_name_H-M   'P 1'
#
loop_
_entity.id
_entity.type
_entity.pdbx_description
1 polymer ?
#
loop_
_entity_poly.entity_id
_entity_poly.type
_entity_poly.pdbx_seq_one_letter_code
_entity_poly.pdbx_strand_id
1 'polypeptide(L)'
;NQTGNVAANDIIIQDIIPQGTTFLENSVIVNGETLPGVNPVSGIPIGTIIVGGDAITSFQVSVTSIPTPNELNNNAITTFNYIVNPNNAPVTNTTTTNTVTTTVQNDNVIAIKAVDFTSALPGQTLTYTITITNSGNITIEDI
;
A
#
# COMPACT_ATOMS: atom_id res chain seq x y z
N ASN A 1 7.21 -23.71 -10.65
CA ASN A 1 6.18 -23.86 -11.70
C ASN A 1 5.53 -25.23 -11.61
N GLN A 2 4.54 -25.40 -10.72
CA GLN A 2 3.57 -26.49 -10.85
C GLN A 2 2.42 -25.90 -11.67
N THR A 3 2.30 -26.27 -12.94
CA THR A 3 1.07 -26.02 -13.69
C THR A 3 0.05 -27.04 -13.19
N GLY A 4 -0.80 -26.64 -12.25
CA GLY A 4 -1.87 -27.50 -11.74
C GLY A 4 -2.74 -28.00 -12.90
N ASN A 5 -3.05 -29.29 -12.91
CA ASN A 5 -3.90 -29.93 -13.93
C ASN A 5 -5.36 -30.08 -13.49
N VAL A 6 -5.73 -29.48 -12.35
CA VAL A 6 -7.07 -29.46 -11.77
C VAL A 6 -7.42 -28.03 -11.34
N ALA A 7 -8.71 -27.72 -11.29
CA ALA A 7 -9.19 -26.41 -10.83
C ALA A 7 -8.83 -26.17 -9.35
N ALA A 8 -8.52 -24.91 -9.03
CA ALA A 8 -8.39 -24.43 -7.66
C ALA A 8 -9.74 -23.88 -7.20
N ASN A 9 -10.23 -24.33 -6.07
CA ASN A 9 -11.55 -24.01 -5.51
C ASN A 9 -11.41 -23.32 -4.17
N ASP A 10 -12.48 -22.62 -3.75
CA ASP A 10 -12.56 -21.90 -2.47
C ASP A 10 -11.34 -21.02 -2.21
N ILE A 11 -10.86 -20.36 -3.27
CA ILE A 11 -9.66 -19.54 -3.19
C ILE A 11 -9.96 -18.33 -2.31
N ILE A 12 -9.15 -18.14 -1.27
CA ILE A 12 -9.17 -16.98 -0.38
C ILE A 12 -7.80 -16.31 -0.42
N ILE A 13 -7.77 -14.99 -0.62
CA ILE A 13 -6.56 -14.17 -0.51
C ILE A 13 -6.59 -13.39 0.80
N GLN A 14 -5.60 -13.58 1.66
CA GLN A 14 -5.42 -12.82 2.89
C GLN A 14 -4.21 -11.90 2.77
N ASP A 15 -4.40 -10.62 3.06
CA ASP A 15 -3.36 -9.60 2.99
C ASP A 15 -3.40 -8.72 4.25
N ILE A 16 -2.24 -8.55 4.88
CA ILE A 16 -2.09 -7.75 6.10
C ILE A 16 -1.79 -6.31 5.68
N ILE A 17 -2.59 -5.37 6.16
CA ILE A 17 -2.42 -3.95 5.86
C ILE A 17 -1.06 -3.45 6.40
N PRO A 18 -0.17 -2.89 5.54
CA PRO A 18 1.13 -2.43 5.95
C PRO A 18 1.05 -1.33 7.02
N GLN A 19 1.98 -1.34 7.97
CA GLN A 19 2.08 -0.30 9.00
C GLN A 19 2.24 1.08 8.35
N GLY A 20 1.55 2.09 8.88
CA GLY A 20 1.53 3.43 8.30
C GLY A 20 0.50 3.59 7.17
N THR A 21 -0.35 2.58 6.97
CA THR A 21 -1.54 2.68 6.12
C THR A 21 -2.79 2.21 6.85
N THR A 22 -3.96 2.57 6.32
CA THR A 22 -5.27 2.09 6.77
C THR A 22 -6.08 1.62 5.57
N PHE A 23 -6.73 0.46 5.69
CA PHE A 23 -7.62 -0.07 4.65
C PHE A 23 -8.80 0.86 4.41
N LEU A 24 -9.10 1.13 3.14
CA LEU A 24 -10.30 1.84 2.74
C LEU A 24 -11.44 0.83 2.61
N GLU A 25 -12.43 0.90 3.51
CA GLU A 25 -13.58 0.01 3.46
C GLU A 25 -14.32 0.09 2.12
N ASN A 26 -14.90 -1.03 1.71
CA ASN A 26 -15.65 -1.17 0.45
C ASN A 26 -14.83 -0.91 -0.82
N SER A 27 -13.49 -0.99 -0.74
CA SER A 27 -12.61 -0.84 -1.91
C SER A 27 -12.22 -2.14 -2.61
N VAL A 28 -12.64 -3.29 -2.08
CA VAL A 28 -12.32 -4.60 -2.66
C VAL A 28 -13.08 -4.79 -3.97
N ILE A 29 -12.36 -5.17 -5.01
CA ILE A 29 -12.89 -5.52 -6.33
C ILE A 29 -12.32 -6.88 -6.72
N VAL A 30 -13.17 -7.79 -7.20
CA VAL A 30 -12.77 -9.09 -7.76
C VAL A 30 -13.37 -9.23 -9.15
N ASN A 31 -12.53 -9.46 -10.16
CA ASN A 31 -12.92 -9.59 -11.57
C ASN A 31 -13.80 -8.43 -12.09
N GLY A 32 -13.54 -7.22 -11.60
CA GLY A 32 -14.29 -6.01 -11.95
C GLY A 32 -15.52 -5.74 -11.09
N GLU A 33 -15.94 -6.68 -10.25
CA GLU A 33 -17.09 -6.53 -9.36
C GLU A 33 -16.67 -6.05 -7.97
N THR A 34 -17.32 -5.00 -7.47
CA THR A 34 -17.09 -4.51 -6.11
C THR A 34 -17.67 -5.47 -5.08
N LEU A 35 -16.92 -5.76 -4.01
CA LEU A 35 -17.37 -6.56 -2.87
C LEU A 35 -17.40 -5.71 -1.58
N PRO A 36 -18.48 -4.95 -1.33
CA PRO A 36 -18.65 -4.21 -0.09
C PRO A 36 -18.58 -5.10 1.15
N GLY A 37 -18.02 -4.58 2.24
CA GLY A 37 -17.85 -5.30 3.51
C GLY A 37 -16.77 -6.39 3.53
N VAL A 38 -16.16 -6.72 2.39
CA VAL A 38 -14.99 -7.63 2.36
C VAL A 38 -13.75 -6.89 2.86
N ASN A 39 -12.99 -7.56 3.72
CA ASN A 39 -11.75 -7.04 4.27
C ASN A 39 -10.58 -7.99 3.92
N PRO A 40 -9.47 -7.49 3.34
CA PRO A 40 -8.32 -8.31 2.95
C PRO A 40 -7.67 -9.05 4.12
N VAL A 41 -7.73 -8.51 5.34
CA VAL A 41 -7.15 -9.13 6.54
C VAL A 41 -7.95 -10.37 6.94
N SER A 42 -9.29 -10.32 6.82
CA SER A 42 -10.13 -11.49 7.07
C SER A 42 -10.12 -12.49 5.91
N GLY A 43 -9.88 -12.00 4.69
CA GLY A 43 -9.81 -12.79 3.47
C GLY A 43 -10.76 -12.29 2.38
N ILE A 44 -10.24 -12.20 1.17
CA ILE A 44 -10.98 -11.90 -0.06
C ILE A 44 -11.38 -13.22 -0.71
N PRO A 45 -12.68 -13.51 -0.85
CA PRO A 45 -13.12 -14.69 -1.57
C PRO A 45 -12.99 -14.47 -3.08
N ILE A 46 -12.24 -15.37 -3.73
CA ILE A 46 -12.05 -15.39 -5.18
C ILE A 46 -12.92 -16.48 -5.84
N GLY A 47 -13.18 -17.57 -5.13
CA GLY A 47 -13.99 -18.69 -5.63
C GLY A 47 -13.15 -19.72 -6.40
N THR A 48 -13.64 -20.18 -7.54
CA THR A 48 -12.98 -21.21 -8.35
C THR A 48 -12.27 -20.62 -9.55
N ILE A 49 -11.00 -21.00 -9.75
CA ILE A 49 -10.24 -20.76 -10.97
C ILE A 49 -10.01 -22.08 -11.69
N ILE A 50 -10.52 -22.16 -12.93
CA ILE A 50 -10.32 -23.32 -13.81
C ILE A 50 -8.88 -23.41 -14.31
N VAL A 51 -8.50 -24.59 -14.83
CA VAL A 51 -7.17 -24.77 -15.44
C VAL A 51 -6.98 -23.78 -16.59
N GLY A 52 -5.89 -23.00 -16.51
CA GLY A 52 -5.56 -21.97 -17.49
C GLY A 52 -6.34 -20.65 -17.34
N GLY A 53 -7.25 -20.55 -16.37
CA GLY A 53 -7.93 -19.30 -16.03
C GLY A 53 -7.14 -18.46 -15.02
N ASP A 54 -7.60 -17.23 -14.83
CA ASP A 54 -7.08 -16.27 -13.87
C ASP A 54 -8.22 -15.54 -13.13
N ALA A 55 -7.85 -14.88 -12.04
CA ALA A 55 -8.72 -13.93 -11.35
C ALA A 55 -7.89 -12.72 -10.93
N ILE A 56 -8.52 -11.55 -10.99
CA ILE A 56 -7.88 -10.28 -10.66
C ILE A 56 -8.59 -9.69 -9.46
N THR A 57 -7.83 -9.35 -8.42
CA THR A 57 -8.35 -8.65 -7.24
C THR A 57 -7.57 -7.38 -6.97
N SER A 58 -8.23 -6.38 -6.43
CA SER A 58 -7.62 -5.14 -5.96
C SER A 58 -8.34 -4.62 -4.72
N PHE A 59 -7.62 -3.90 -3.87
CA PHE A 59 -8.17 -3.16 -2.74
C PHE A 59 -7.35 -1.88 -2.52
N GLN A 60 -7.87 -0.93 -1.75
CA GLN A 60 -7.22 0.36 -1.51
C GLN A 60 -6.83 0.54 -0.05
N VAL A 61 -5.71 1.20 0.17
CA VAL A 61 -5.24 1.67 1.48
C VAL A 61 -4.91 3.15 1.39
N SER A 62 -5.06 3.87 2.50
CA SER A 62 -4.64 5.27 2.64
C SER A 62 -3.39 5.33 3.53
N VAL A 63 -2.38 6.09 3.12
CA VAL A 63 -1.17 6.33 3.93
C VAL A 63 -1.51 7.26 5.09
N THR A 64 -1.19 6.84 6.32
CA THR A 64 -1.44 7.61 7.56
C THR A 64 -0.16 8.14 8.20
N SER A 65 1.00 7.54 7.89
CA SER A 65 2.30 7.99 8.41
C SER A 65 3.45 7.43 7.58
N ILE A 66 4.60 8.10 7.60
CA ILE A 66 5.86 7.58 7.05
C ILE A 66 6.38 6.48 7.98
N PRO A 67 6.52 5.21 7.54
CA PRO A 67 7.09 4.15 8.37
C PRO A 67 8.59 4.37 8.62
N THR A 68 9.17 3.64 9.59
CA THR A 68 10.62 3.62 9.84
C THR A 68 11.12 2.17 9.83
N PRO A 69 11.87 1.72 8.80
CA PRO A 69 12.36 2.46 7.63
C PRO A 69 11.22 2.94 6.70
N ASN A 70 11.49 3.89 5.79
CA ASN A 70 10.51 4.49 4.87
C ASN A 70 10.10 3.51 3.75
N GLU A 71 9.57 2.37 4.13
CA GLU A 71 9.19 1.26 3.25
C GLU A 71 7.86 0.68 3.73
N LEU A 72 6.88 0.69 2.83
CA LEU A 72 5.62 -0.03 2.94
C LEU A 72 5.77 -1.33 2.16
N ASN A 73 6.07 -2.42 2.86
CA ASN A 73 6.17 -3.76 2.30
C ASN A 73 4.79 -4.45 2.36
N ASN A 74 4.30 -4.95 1.23
CA ASN A 74 3.01 -5.64 1.13
C ASN A 74 3.16 -6.99 0.40
N ASN A 75 2.55 -8.04 0.94
CA ASN A 75 2.45 -9.35 0.32
C ASN A 75 1.23 -10.10 0.88
N ALA A 76 0.65 -10.98 0.07
CA ALA A 76 -0.53 -11.73 0.43
C ALA A 76 -0.27 -13.24 0.47
N ILE A 77 -1.13 -13.95 1.19
CA ILE A 77 -1.21 -15.41 1.20
C ILE A 77 -2.49 -15.83 0.49
N THR A 78 -2.37 -16.75 -0.45
CA THR A 78 -3.50 -17.37 -1.13
C THR A 78 -3.69 -18.78 -0.58
N THR A 79 -4.87 -19.09 -0.08
CA THR A 79 -5.28 -20.44 0.33
C THR A 79 -6.30 -20.97 -0.66
N PHE A 80 -6.19 -22.23 -1.07
CA PHE A 80 -7.11 -22.85 -2.01
C PHE A 80 -7.19 -24.36 -1.84
N ASN A 81 -8.27 -24.94 -2.34
CA ASN A 81 -8.51 -26.38 -2.33
C ASN A 81 -8.46 -26.96 -3.74
N TYR A 82 -7.97 -28.18 -3.90
CA TYR A 82 -8.09 -28.92 -5.15
C TYR A 82 -8.41 -30.40 -4.90
N ILE A 83 -9.05 -31.03 -5.88
CA ILE A 83 -9.45 -32.44 -5.83
C ILE A 83 -8.87 -33.14 -7.06
N VAL A 84 -7.98 -34.12 -6.86
CA VAL A 84 -7.38 -34.90 -7.96
C VAL A 84 -8.28 -36.06 -8.38
N ASN A 85 -8.86 -36.75 -7.40
CA ASN A 85 -9.85 -37.81 -7.61
C ASN A 85 -11.16 -37.36 -6.95
N PRO A 86 -12.29 -37.27 -7.70
CA PRO A 86 -13.57 -36.83 -7.16
C PRO A 86 -14.07 -37.60 -5.93
N ASN A 87 -13.58 -38.82 -5.70
CA ASN A 87 -13.93 -39.64 -4.53
C ASN A 87 -13.09 -39.34 -3.27
N ASN A 88 -12.07 -38.50 -3.39
CA ASN A 88 -11.20 -38.12 -2.27
C ASN A 88 -11.64 -36.79 -1.66
N ALA A 89 -11.27 -36.57 -0.40
CA ALA A 89 -11.42 -35.27 0.24
C ALA A 89 -10.56 -34.20 -0.50
N PRO A 90 -10.98 -32.93 -0.50
CA PRO A 90 -10.17 -31.84 -1.02
C PRO A 90 -8.84 -31.69 -0.29
N VAL A 91 -7.80 -31.34 -1.03
CA VAL A 91 -6.48 -30.99 -0.48
C VAL A 91 -6.37 -29.48 -0.41
N THR A 92 -6.12 -28.94 0.77
CA THR A 92 -5.84 -27.51 0.97
C THR A 92 -4.36 -27.22 0.75
N ASN A 93 -4.06 -26.13 0.05
CA ASN A 93 -2.71 -25.66 -0.14
C ASN A 93 -2.64 -24.14 0.00
N THR A 94 -1.42 -23.63 0.22
CA THR A 94 -1.17 -22.20 0.35
C THR A 94 0.00 -21.77 -0.54
N THR A 95 -0.08 -20.55 -1.04
CA THR A 95 1.01 -19.87 -1.75
C THR A 95 1.13 -18.43 -1.28
N THR A 96 2.34 -17.89 -1.29
CA THR A 96 2.60 -16.48 -0.96
C THR A 96 2.91 -15.71 -2.23
N THR A 97 2.40 -14.49 -2.35
CA THR A 97 2.75 -13.60 -3.47
C THR A 97 4.20 -13.13 -3.35
N ASN A 98 4.72 -12.49 -4.39
CA ASN A 98 5.90 -11.65 -4.20
C ASN A 98 5.58 -10.50 -3.24
N THR A 99 6.63 -9.92 -2.64
CA THR A 99 6.53 -8.67 -1.90
C THR A 99 6.68 -7.48 -2.85
N VAL A 100 5.87 -6.46 -2.65
CA VAL A 100 6.00 -5.14 -3.29
C VAL A 100 6.36 -4.12 -2.21
N THR A 101 7.29 -3.23 -2.53
CA THR A 101 7.77 -2.17 -1.62
C THR A 101 7.42 -0.80 -2.19
N THR A 102 6.79 0.05 -1.39
CA THR A 102 6.49 1.45 -1.72
C THR A 102 7.15 2.38 -0.71
N THR A 103 7.77 3.47 -1.15
CA THR A 103 8.33 4.50 -0.26
C THR A 103 7.36 5.67 -0.14
N VAL A 104 7.19 6.22 1.08
CA VAL A 104 6.31 7.37 1.30
C VAL A 104 7.09 8.66 1.05
N GLN A 105 6.59 9.49 0.15
CA GLN A 105 7.15 10.80 -0.15
C GLN A 105 6.48 11.85 0.75
N ASN A 106 7.28 12.78 1.28
CA ASN A 106 6.82 13.88 2.13
C ASN A 106 7.59 15.15 1.77
N ASP A 107 6.88 16.11 1.21
CA ASP A 107 7.35 17.46 0.93
C ASP A 107 7.04 18.37 2.12
N ASN A 108 8.04 19.09 2.61
CA ASN A 108 7.83 20.06 3.68
C ASN A 108 8.86 21.18 3.58
N VAL A 109 8.42 22.39 3.21
CA VAL A 109 9.28 23.57 3.09
C VAL A 109 8.89 24.59 4.14
N ILE A 110 9.89 25.01 4.92
CA ILE A 110 9.73 26.00 5.99
C ILE A 110 10.57 27.23 5.61
N ALA A 111 9.95 28.42 5.65
CA ALA A 111 10.63 29.68 5.44
C ALA A 111 10.53 30.56 6.69
N ILE A 112 11.68 31.00 7.20
CA ILE A 112 11.76 31.85 8.38
C ILE A 112 12.42 33.17 7.99
N LYS A 113 11.75 34.28 8.30
CA LYS A 113 12.27 35.63 8.08
C LYS A 113 12.75 36.23 9.39
N ALA A 114 13.97 36.73 9.38
CA ALA A 114 14.57 37.49 10.48
C ALA A 114 14.96 38.90 10.00
N VAL A 115 15.15 39.80 10.95
CA VAL A 115 15.70 41.14 10.74
C VAL A 115 16.81 41.37 11.75
N ASP A 116 17.85 42.10 11.35
CA ASP A 116 18.97 42.46 12.21
C ASP A 116 18.56 43.36 13.39
N PHE A 117 17.56 44.24 13.20
CA PHE A 117 17.01 45.09 14.27
C PHE A 117 15.48 45.08 14.32
N THR A 118 14.91 44.93 15.52
CA THR A 118 13.46 44.96 15.76
C THR A 118 12.88 46.38 15.91
N SER A 119 13.75 47.40 16.00
CA SER A 119 13.38 48.82 15.99
C SER A 119 14.49 49.63 15.32
N ALA A 120 14.12 50.69 14.59
CA ALA A 120 15.07 51.54 13.87
C ALA A 120 14.57 52.99 13.74
N LEU A 121 15.51 53.92 13.59
CA LEU A 121 15.28 55.35 13.33
C LEU A 121 15.24 55.64 11.82
N PRO A 122 14.62 56.76 11.39
CA PRO A 122 14.67 57.19 10.00
C PRO A 122 16.12 57.33 9.49
N GLY A 123 16.40 56.74 8.33
CA GLY A 123 17.72 56.73 7.71
C GLY A 123 18.61 55.53 8.04
N GLN A 124 18.19 54.63 8.93
CA GLN A 124 18.87 53.35 9.15
C GLN A 124 18.48 52.30 8.10
N THR A 125 19.45 51.48 7.70
CA THR A 125 19.23 50.33 6.82
C THR A 125 18.95 49.08 7.67
N LEU A 126 17.91 48.34 7.32
CA LEU A 126 17.59 47.04 7.92
C LEU A 126 17.92 45.91 6.95
N THR A 127 18.58 44.87 7.46
CA THR A 127 18.87 43.66 6.69
C THR A 127 17.87 42.57 7.08
N TYR A 128 17.11 42.08 6.11
CA TYR A 128 16.23 40.94 6.29
C TYR A 128 16.88 39.67 5.75
N THR A 129 16.89 38.63 6.57
CA THR A 129 17.40 37.31 6.19
C THR A 129 16.23 36.34 6.09
N ILE A 130 16.13 35.61 4.97
CA ILE A 130 15.15 34.55 4.79
C ILE A 130 15.90 33.23 4.74
N THR A 131 15.64 32.35 5.70
CA THR A 131 16.14 30.98 5.72
C THR A 131 15.06 30.05 5.21
N ILE A 132 15.33 29.35 4.11
CA ILE A 132 14.46 28.33 3.54
C ILE A 132 15.03 26.97 3.90
N THR A 133 14.22 26.08 4.46
CA THR A 133 14.61 24.72 4.88
C THR A 133 13.65 23.71 4.26
N ASN A 134 14.19 22.75 3.52
CA ASN A 134 13.46 21.54 3.14
C ASN A 134 13.53 20.55 4.31
N SER A 135 12.42 20.42 5.05
CA SER A 135 12.21 19.46 6.13
C SER A 135 11.47 18.20 5.66
N GLY A 136 11.30 18.04 4.34
CA GLY A 136 10.76 16.83 3.71
C GLY A 136 11.80 15.70 3.58
N ASN A 137 11.38 14.58 3.00
CA ASN A 137 12.26 13.45 2.66
C ASN A 137 12.54 13.34 1.15
N ILE A 138 12.07 14.32 0.37
CA ILE A 138 12.31 14.43 -1.07
C ILE A 138 13.29 15.57 -1.34
N THR A 139 14.21 15.38 -2.29
CA THR A 139 15.01 16.49 -2.81
C THR A 139 14.10 17.41 -3.61
N ILE A 140 14.13 18.71 -3.30
CA ILE A 140 13.48 19.74 -4.12
C ILE A 140 14.55 20.22 -5.10
N GLU A 141 14.42 19.83 -6.36
CA GLU A 141 15.24 20.35 -7.46
C GLU A 141 14.65 21.69 -7.94
N ASP A 142 15.54 22.56 -8.47
CA ASP A 142 15.40 24.02 -8.70
C ASP A 142 13.98 24.64 -8.70
N ILE A 143 13.81 25.69 -7.89
CA ILE A 143 12.70 26.67 -7.92
C ILE A 143 12.95 27.71 -9.00
#